data_AF-A0A971W0V4-F1
#
_entry.id   AF-A0A971W0V4-F1
#
_cell.length_a   1.000
_cell.length_b   1.000
_cell.length_c   1.000
_cell.angle_alpha   90.00
_cell.angle_beta   90.00
_cell.angle_gamma   90.00
#
_symmetry.space_group_name_H-M   'P 1'
#
loop_
_entity.id
_entity.type
_entity.pdbx_description
1 polymer ?
#
loop_
_entity_poly.entity_id
_entity_poly.type
_entity_poly.pdbx_seq_one_letter_code
_entity_poly.pdbx_strand_id
1 'polypeptide(L)'
;MDIQKILDDLGLIEQVIPDYPAGRRKGLTDDETEKAAGGAVAKAINALEELYNKLAGYEDAEEEGRLVELPCKVGDTVYFNSYYSKGTLRGEVKAITIDKHGTILTLLTKAKQITRKPIEQVYASEEEAEKTKGESLC
;
A
#
# COMPACT_ATOMS: atom_id res chain seq x y z
N MET A 1 -5.67 15.88 15.86
CA MET A 1 -5.66 14.82 16.88
C MET A 1 -4.24 14.31 16.92
N ASP A 2 -3.55 14.45 18.04
CA ASP A 2 -2.13 14.10 18.17
C ASP A 2 -2.03 12.61 18.53
N ILE A 3 -1.75 11.77 17.53
CA ILE A 3 -1.70 10.31 17.68
C ILE A 3 -0.54 9.90 18.60
N GLN A 4 0.58 10.63 18.55
CA GLN A 4 1.73 10.37 19.42
C GLN A 4 1.31 10.50 20.89
N LYS A 5 0.60 11.59 21.22
CA LYS A 5 0.07 11.79 22.56
C LYS A 5 -0.86 10.65 23.02
N ILE A 6 -1.69 10.11 22.12
CA ILE A 6 -2.58 8.99 22.44
C ILE A 6 -1.77 7.73 22.76
N LEU A 7 -0.71 7.44 22.00
CA LEU A 7 0.18 6.30 22.26
C LEU A 7 0.89 6.45 23.60
N ASP A 8 1.40 7.66 23.90
CA ASP A 8 2.04 7.97 25.18
C ASP A 8 1.06 7.76 26.36
N ASP A 9 -0.19 8.23 26.22
CA ASP A 9 -1.25 8.06 27.22
C ASP A 9 -1.64 6.58 27.42
N LEU A 10 -1.62 5.75 26.36
CA LEU A 10 -1.87 4.31 26.46
C LEU A 10 -0.75 3.59 27.25
N GLY A 11 0.47 4.12 27.22
CA GLY A 11 1.58 3.63 28.05
C GLY A 11 1.37 3.81 29.55
N LEU A 12 0.37 4.60 29.96
CA LEU A 12 0.03 4.83 31.38
C LEU A 12 -0.92 3.75 31.95
N ILE A 13 -1.31 2.75 31.16
CA ILE A 13 -2.17 1.65 31.63
C ILE A 13 -1.39 0.76 32.59
N GLU A 14 -1.69 0.87 33.89
CA GLU A 14 -1.08 0.07 34.95
C GLU A 14 -1.71 -1.34 35.05
N GLN A 15 -3.04 -1.43 34.95
CA GLN A 15 -3.77 -2.69 35.10
C GLN A 15 -4.92 -2.80 34.09
N VAL A 16 -5.11 -4.00 33.55
CA VAL A 16 -6.28 -4.37 32.74
C VAL A 16 -7.19 -5.24 33.59
N ILE A 17 -8.48 -4.85 33.71
CA ILE A 17 -9.50 -5.65 34.40
C ILE A 17 -10.18 -6.55 33.37
N PRO A 18 -9.94 -7.87 33.36
CA PRO A 18 -10.54 -8.78 32.38
C PRO A 18 -11.98 -9.17 32.73
N ASP A 19 -12.75 -9.58 31.71
CA ASP A 19 -14.06 -10.20 31.87
C ASP A 19 -13.91 -11.72 32.09
N TYR A 20 -13.81 -12.11 33.36
CA TYR A 20 -13.68 -13.52 33.75
C TYR A 20 -14.88 -14.39 33.32
N PRO A 21 -16.16 -13.98 33.50
CA PRO A 21 -17.29 -14.73 32.95
C PRO A 21 -17.17 -15.02 31.45
N ALA A 22 -16.72 -14.06 30.64
CA ALA A 22 -16.50 -14.28 29.21
C ALA A 22 -15.32 -15.23 28.94
N GLY A 23 -14.23 -15.12 29.70
CA GLY A 23 -13.11 -16.07 29.64
C GLY A 23 -13.54 -17.50 29.92
N ARG A 24 -14.29 -17.72 31.01
CA ARG A 24 -14.81 -19.04 31.38
C ARG A 24 -15.79 -19.62 30.37
N ARG A 25 -16.63 -18.80 29.74
CA ARG A 25 -17.49 -19.24 28.61
C ARG A 25 -16.67 -19.75 27.42
N LYS A 26 -15.42 -19.31 27.28
CA LYS A 26 -14.46 -19.80 26.27
C LYS A 26 -13.58 -20.95 26.76
N GLY A 27 -13.80 -21.45 27.98
CA GLY A 27 -13.03 -22.54 28.58
C GLY A 27 -11.69 -22.13 29.19
N LEU A 28 -11.45 -20.84 29.39
CA LEU A 28 -10.23 -20.32 30.02
C LEU A 28 -10.38 -20.27 31.55
N THR A 29 -9.28 -20.49 32.25
CA THR A 29 -9.13 -20.15 33.67
C THR A 29 -9.05 -18.63 33.86
N ASP A 30 -9.21 -18.16 35.10
CA ASP A 30 -9.12 -16.73 35.40
C ASP A 30 -7.71 -16.19 35.10
N ASP A 31 -6.65 -16.92 35.49
CA ASP A 31 -5.25 -16.61 35.17
C ASP A 31 -5.00 -16.54 33.64
N GLU A 32 -5.54 -17.49 32.88
CA GLU A 32 -5.43 -17.46 31.41
C GLU A 32 -6.19 -16.28 30.82
N THR A 33 -7.30 -15.88 31.42
CA THR A 33 -8.09 -14.72 30.99
C THR A 33 -7.33 -13.42 31.27
N GLU A 34 -6.70 -13.28 32.43
CA GLU A 34 -5.81 -12.14 32.75
C GLU A 34 -4.67 -12.04 31.74
N LYS A 35 -3.95 -13.15 31.53
CA LYS A 35 -2.83 -13.21 30.60
C LYS A 35 -3.26 -12.88 29.17
N ALA A 36 -4.42 -13.38 28.74
CA ALA A 36 -4.95 -13.10 27.42
C ALA A 36 -5.34 -11.63 27.25
N ALA A 37 -6.07 -11.04 28.21
CA ALA A 37 -6.53 -9.66 28.15
C ALA A 37 -5.37 -8.67 28.24
N GLY A 38 -4.51 -8.81 29.26
CA GLY A 38 -3.32 -7.97 29.42
C GLY A 38 -2.35 -8.12 28.24
N GLY A 39 -2.12 -9.36 27.79
CA GLY A 39 -1.30 -9.64 26.62
C GLY A 39 -1.89 -9.07 25.33
N ALA A 40 -3.21 -9.04 25.17
CA ALA A 40 -3.86 -8.44 24.01
C ALA A 40 -3.71 -6.91 24.00
N VAL A 41 -3.88 -6.24 25.15
CA VAL A 41 -3.68 -4.79 25.27
C VAL A 41 -2.24 -4.42 24.96
N ALA A 42 -1.25 -5.10 25.56
CA ALA A 42 0.16 -4.85 25.28
C ALA A 42 0.51 -5.05 23.79
N LYS A 43 0.02 -6.14 23.18
CA LYS A 43 0.20 -6.38 21.74
C LYS A 43 -0.45 -5.31 20.87
N ALA A 44 -1.63 -4.83 21.26
CA ALA A 44 -2.34 -3.78 20.53
C ALA A 44 -1.56 -2.46 20.57
N ILE A 45 -1.05 -2.07 21.74
CA ILE A 45 -0.22 -0.86 21.88
C ILE A 45 1.02 -0.96 20.98
N ASN A 46 1.78 -2.05 21.07
CA ASN A 46 2.98 -2.24 20.24
C ASN A 46 2.65 -2.22 18.74
N ALA A 47 1.54 -2.87 18.33
CA ALA A 47 1.14 -2.87 16.92
C ALA A 47 0.75 -1.46 16.43
N LEU A 48 0.14 -0.64 17.29
CA LEU A 48 -0.19 0.74 16.95
C LEU A 48 1.08 1.60 16.84
N GLU A 49 2.05 1.44 17.73
CA GLU A 49 3.35 2.11 17.65
C GLU A 49 4.12 1.74 16.37
N GLU A 50 4.18 0.44 16.02
CA GLU A 50 4.82 -0.02 14.78
C GLU A 50 4.17 0.57 13.54
N LEU A 51 2.83 0.58 13.49
CA LEU A 51 2.08 1.17 12.38
C LEU A 51 2.30 2.68 12.30
N TYR A 52 2.29 3.37 13.43
CA TYR A 52 2.53 4.81 13.50
C TYR A 52 3.94 5.16 12.99
N ASN A 53 4.98 4.48 13.49
CA ASN A 53 6.35 4.70 13.04
C ASN A 53 6.52 4.43 11.54
N LYS A 54 5.88 3.38 11.03
CA LYS A 54 5.90 3.06 9.59
C LYS A 54 5.22 4.14 8.76
N LEU A 55 4.10 4.69 9.25
CA LEU A 55 3.37 5.73 8.56
C LEU A 55 4.14 7.06 8.57
N ALA A 56 4.67 7.46 9.72
CA ALA A 56 5.55 8.63 9.85
C ALA A 56 6.74 8.53 8.89
N GLY A 57 7.36 7.34 8.79
CA GLY A 57 8.44 7.11 7.81
C GLY A 57 8.01 7.24 6.34
N TYR A 58 6.74 7.00 6.01
CA TYR A 58 6.21 7.27 4.68
C TYR A 58 5.93 8.75 4.46
N GLU A 59 5.36 9.46 5.44
CA GLU A 59 5.12 10.90 5.39
C GLU A 59 6.45 11.66 5.18
N ASP A 60 7.48 11.34 5.97
CA ASP A 60 8.82 11.91 5.81
C ASP A 60 9.41 11.59 4.42
N ALA A 61 9.21 10.37 3.92
CA ALA A 61 9.67 9.98 2.58
C ALA A 61 8.91 10.70 1.46
N GLU A 62 7.65 11.09 1.68
CA GLU A 62 6.87 11.92 0.77
C GLU A 62 7.41 13.35 0.74
N GLU A 63 7.62 13.97 1.91
CA GLU A 63 8.16 15.32 2.04
C GLU A 63 9.58 15.45 1.46
N GLU A 64 10.41 14.42 1.65
CA GLU A 64 11.76 14.35 1.07
C GLU A 64 11.77 14.00 -0.43
N GLY A 65 10.62 13.69 -1.04
CA GLY A 65 10.52 13.31 -2.46
C GLY A 65 11.14 11.95 -2.78
N ARG A 66 11.20 11.03 -1.81
CA ARG A 66 11.71 9.65 -1.96
C ARG A 66 10.62 8.65 -2.36
N LEU A 67 9.35 9.05 -2.33
CA LEU A 67 8.22 8.23 -2.78
C LEU A 67 7.85 8.50 -4.24
N VAL A 68 7.53 7.43 -4.95
CA VAL A 68 7.00 7.47 -6.32
C VAL A 68 5.69 6.71 -6.34
N GLU A 69 4.60 7.38 -6.67
CA GLU A 69 3.32 6.72 -6.91
C GLU A 69 3.38 5.94 -8.21
N LEU A 70 3.05 4.66 -8.15
CA LEU A 70 3.04 3.76 -9.30
C LEU A 70 1.60 3.30 -9.56
N PRO A 71 1.12 3.29 -10.82
CA PRO A 71 -0.23 2.81 -11.14
C PRO A 71 -0.36 1.29 -10.99
N CYS A 72 0.76 0.58 -10.80
CA CYS A 72 0.83 -0.88 -10.80
C CYS A 72 2.11 -1.40 -10.12
N LYS A 73 2.12 -2.69 -9.78
CA LYS A 73 3.34 -3.42 -9.34
C LYS A 73 3.95 -4.22 -10.49
N VAL A 74 5.20 -4.67 -10.29
CA VAL A 74 5.84 -5.65 -11.18
C VAL A 74 5.02 -6.93 -11.22
N GLY A 75 4.76 -7.44 -12.42
CA GLY A 75 3.92 -8.60 -12.71
C GLY A 75 2.48 -8.26 -13.06
N ASP A 76 2.03 -7.03 -12.85
CA ASP A 76 0.67 -6.63 -13.23
C ASP A 76 0.52 -6.49 -14.74
N THR A 77 -0.71 -6.72 -15.22
CA THR A 77 -1.10 -6.40 -16.59
C THR A 77 -1.61 -4.97 -16.64
N VAL A 78 -0.98 -4.16 -17.48
CA VAL A 78 -1.30 -2.75 -17.67
C VAL A 78 -1.62 -2.45 -19.13
N TYR A 79 -2.26 -1.31 -19.36
CA TYR A 79 -2.72 -0.86 -20.66
C TYR A 79 -2.00 0.43 -21.06
N PHE A 80 -1.68 0.56 -22.35
CA PHE A 80 -1.04 1.74 -22.91
C PHE A 80 -1.46 1.98 -24.35
N ASN A 81 -1.41 3.24 -24.77
CA ASN A 81 -1.81 3.63 -26.12
C ASN A 81 -0.66 3.45 -27.12
N SER A 82 -1.00 2.93 -28.31
CA SER A 82 -0.07 2.83 -29.44
C SER A 82 0.07 4.18 -30.15
N TYR A 83 1.28 4.54 -30.57
CA TYR A 83 1.51 5.78 -31.34
C TYR A 83 1.05 5.69 -32.80
N TYR A 84 1.07 4.48 -33.37
CA TYR A 84 0.84 4.27 -34.80
C TYR A 84 -0.58 3.80 -35.14
N SER A 85 -1.36 3.45 -34.12
CA SER A 85 -2.70 2.89 -34.31
C SER A 85 -3.60 3.35 -33.17
N LYS A 86 -4.91 3.48 -33.41
CA LYS A 86 -5.91 3.78 -32.37
C LYS A 86 -6.13 2.64 -31.36
N GLY A 87 -5.26 1.63 -31.33
CA GLY A 87 -5.36 0.46 -30.47
C GLY A 87 -4.81 0.70 -29.07
N THR A 88 -5.54 0.20 -28.07
CA THR A 88 -4.99 -0.01 -26.72
C THR A 88 -4.19 -1.30 -26.74
N LEU A 89 -2.95 -1.26 -26.25
CA LEU A 89 -2.13 -2.44 -26.09
C LEU A 89 -2.08 -2.79 -24.61
N ARG A 90 -1.97 -4.09 -24.34
CA ARG A 90 -1.75 -4.63 -23.00
C ARG A 90 -0.36 -5.25 -22.89
N GLY A 91 0.28 -5.04 -21.75
CA GLY A 91 1.57 -5.62 -21.44
C GLY A 91 1.68 -5.97 -19.96
N GLU A 92 2.54 -6.94 -19.65
CA GLU A 92 2.88 -7.29 -18.27
C GLU A 92 4.11 -6.50 -17.83
N VAL A 93 4.07 -5.87 -16.65
CA VAL A 93 5.20 -5.11 -16.11
C VAL A 93 6.30 -6.09 -15.68
N LYS A 94 7.48 -6.01 -16.30
CA LYS A 94 8.65 -6.83 -15.94
C LYS A 94 9.65 -6.11 -15.05
N ALA A 95 9.78 -4.80 -15.21
CA ALA A 95 10.67 -3.99 -14.40
C ALA A 95 10.18 -2.54 -14.35
N ILE A 96 10.53 -1.86 -13.26
CA ILE A 96 10.34 -0.43 -13.05
C ILE A 96 11.73 0.17 -12.96
N THR A 97 12.02 1.17 -13.79
CA THR A 97 13.30 1.86 -13.82
C THR A 97 13.08 3.32 -13.44
N ILE A 98 13.79 3.78 -12.41
CA ILE A 98 13.81 5.20 -12.03
C ILE A 98 15.15 5.76 -12.46
N ASP A 99 15.13 6.79 -13.30
CA ASP A 99 16.32 7.50 -13.74
C ASP A 99 16.11 9.02 -13.66
N LYS A 100 17.11 9.79 -14.11
CA LYS A 100 17.05 11.26 -14.13
C LYS A 100 15.93 11.85 -15.03
N HIS A 101 15.33 11.03 -15.89
CA HIS A 101 14.25 11.40 -16.81
C HIS A 101 12.87 10.99 -16.29
N GLY A 102 12.80 10.27 -15.16
CA GLY A 102 11.56 9.89 -14.49
C GLY A 102 11.42 8.39 -14.31
N THR A 103 10.16 7.93 -14.22
CA THR A 103 9.83 6.53 -13.97
C THR A 103 9.38 5.84 -15.25
N ILE A 104 10.12 4.82 -15.66
CA ILE A 104 9.90 4.07 -16.90
C ILE A 104 9.52 2.63 -16.56
N LEU A 105 8.38 2.18 -17.09
CA LEU A 105 7.91 0.81 -17.01
C LEU A 105 8.38 0.00 -18.21
N THR A 106 8.99 -1.15 -17.95
CA THR A 106 9.38 -2.13 -18.96
C THR A 106 8.28 -3.18 -19.06
N LEU A 107 7.59 -3.21 -20.20
CA LEU A 107 6.40 -4.01 -20.45
C LEU A 107 6.71 -5.14 -21.43
N LEU A 108 6.24 -6.34 -21.12
CA LEU A 108 6.24 -7.48 -22.03
C LEU A 108 4.86 -7.65 -22.65
N THR A 109 4.76 -7.42 -23.95
CA THR A 109 3.52 -7.63 -24.70
C THR A 109 3.25 -9.11 -24.95
N LYS A 110 2.01 -9.46 -25.31
CA LYS A 110 1.65 -10.83 -25.72
C LYS A 110 2.44 -11.36 -26.93
N ALA A 111 2.91 -10.45 -27.79
CA ALA A 111 3.79 -10.79 -28.91
C ALA A 111 5.25 -11.07 -28.46
N LYS A 112 5.50 -11.16 -27.16
CA LYS A 112 6.83 -11.27 -26.52
C LYS A 112 7.79 -10.14 -26.90
N GLN A 113 7.26 -8.99 -27.33
CA GLN A 113 8.03 -7.79 -27.57
C GLN A 113 8.13 -6.99 -26.28
N ILE A 114 9.33 -6.52 -25.99
CA ILE A 114 9.60 -5.62 -24.86
C ILE A 114 9.38 -4.19 -25.34
N THR A 115 8.59 -3.43 -24.59
CA THR A 115 8.32 -2.02 -24.83
C THR A 115 8.56 -1.25 -23.54
N ARG A 116 9.11 -0.04 -23.64
CA ARG A 116 9.33 0.84 -22.49
C ARG A 116 8.38 2.02 -22.61
N LYS A 117 7.66 2.31 -21.52
CA LYS A 117 6.72 3.42 -21.45
C LYS A 117 6.94 4.23 -20.18
N PRO A 118 6.89 5.56 -20.27
CA PRO A 118 6.90 6.38 -19.07
C PRO A 118 5.58 6.17 -18.32
N ILE A 119 5.62 6.36 -17.01
CA ILE A 119 4.50 6.01 -16.11
C ILE A 119 3.20 6.75 -16.47
N GLU A 120 3.29 7.97 -16.98
CA GLU A 120 2.17 8.83 -17.35
C GLU A 120 1.38 8.31 -18.55
N GLN A 121 1.91 7.33 -19.28
CA GLN A 121 1.28 6.71 -20.45
C GLN A 121 0.81 5.28 -20.18
N VAL A 122 0.81 4.85 -18.92
CA VAL A 122 0.45 3.49 -18.51
C VAL A 122 -0.71 3.55 -17.52
N TYR A 123 -1.73 2.74 -17.79
CA TYR A 123 -2.98 2.73 -17.05
C TYR A 123 -3.24 1.35 -16.47
N ALA A 124 -3.89 1.30 -15.30
CA ALA A 124 -4.25 0.05 -14.64
C ALA A 124 -5.43 -0.64 -15.37
N SER A 125 -6.32 0.13 -16.00
CA SER A 125 -7.47 -0.40 -16.75
C SER A 125 -7.51 0.03 -18.21
N GLU A 126 -8.21 -0.76 -19.04
CA GLU A 126 -8.42 -0.46 -20.46
C GLU A 126 -9.33 0.76 -20.66
N GLU A 127 -10.34 0.93 -19.79
CA GLU A 127 -11.28 2.05 -19.83
C GLU A 127 -10.59 3.40 -19.57
N GLU A 128 -9.67 3.45 -18.61
CA GLU A 128 -8.85 4.64 -18.34
C GLU A 128 -8.00 5.00 -19.57
N ALA A 129 -7.34 4.01 -20.16
CA ALA A 129 -6.50 4.21 -21.35
C ALA A 129 -7.30 4.74 -22.56
N GLU A 130 -8.54 4.30 -22.72
CA GLU A 130 -9.43 4.72 -23.81
C GLU A 130 -9.97 6.13 -23.63
N LYS A 131 -10.30 6.55 -22.39
CA LYS A 131 -10.76 7.91 -22.10
C LYS A 131 -9.70 8.95 -22.46
N THR A 132 -8.43 8.68 -22.15
CA THR A 132 -7.33 9.62 -22.45
C THR A 132 -7.00 9.72 -23.95
N LYS A 133 -7.46 8.79 -24.80
CA LYS A 133 -7.35 8.94 -26.26
C LYS A 133 -8.17 10.12 -26.80
N GLY A 134 -9.23 10.52 -26.09
CA GLY A 134 -10.13 11.59 -26.49
C GLY A 134 -9.54 13.00 -26.32
N GLU A 135 -8.53 13.16 -25.46
CA GLU A 135 -8.00 14.47 -25.06
C GLU A 135 -6.76 14.92 -25.87
N SER A 136 -6.10 14.00 -26.59
CA SER A 136 -4.90 14.33 -27.42
C SER A 136 -5.23 14.76 -28.86
N LEU A 137 -6.48 15.13 -29.14
CA LEU A 137 -6.97 15.61 -30.44
C LEU A 137 -7.68 16.98 -30.27
N CYS A 138 -6.94 17.99 -29.81
CA CYS A 138 -7.25 19.43 -29.96
C CYS A 138 -5.94 20.21 -30.04
#